data_AF-A0A329SER5-F1
#
_entry.id   AF-A0A329SER5-F1
#
_cell.length_a   1.000
_cell.length_b   1.000
_cell.length_c   1.000
_cell.angle_alpha   90.00
_cell.angle_beta   90.00
_cell.angle_gamma   90.00
#
_symmetry.space_group_name_H-M   'P 1'
#
loop_
_entity.id
_entity.type
_entity.pdbx_description
1 polymer ?
#
loop_
_entity_poly.entity_id
_entity_poly.type
_entity_poly.pdbx_seq_one_letter_code
_entity_poly.pdbx_strand_id
1 'polypeptide(L)'
;MSMELQKLLEKWNENQQDVGERVEFKQQQQQRFRDFKTDPEDEIYADQLALVTRMRLQTQKQSPGRTLYLSSGLSMGAEILKRDPSVKAGFILELQYGTMLPFGLEVAAHAFWWFFGCGYGMQRMDRNEGDLSTGTIAREFKIQTNFEDFRTKVGGKYTARRYMEEDGSIIIEWTGSGDVEEVNGVKFNDTHLHKQGCIKLRSVPRQGPGQESTSTILEGSFKTIPLFRESVVD
;
A
#
# COMPACT_ATOMS: atom_id res chain seq x y z
N MET A 1 28.47 -35.73 6.08
CA MET A 1 27.87 -34.38 6.03
C MET A 1 28.76 -33.47 6.88
N SER A 2 29.28 -32.36 6.34
CA SER A 2 30.28 -31.53 7.06
C SER A 2 29.67 -30.91 8.32
N MET A 3 30.42 -30.94 9.42
CA MET A 3 30.05 -30.34 10.70
C MET A 3 29.80 -28.82 10.60
N GLU A 4 30.38 -28.18 9.60
CA GLU A 4 30.20 -26.76 9.30
C GLU A 4 28.84 -26.50 8.62
N LEU A 5 28.40 -27.43 7.77
CA LEU A 5 27.09 -27.37 7.12
C LEU A 5 25.97 -27.56 8.15
N GLN A 6 26.19 -28.42 9.15
CA GLN A 6 25.24 -28.66 10.23
C GLN A 6 25.11 -27.44 11.15
N LYS A 7 26.23 -26.79 11.50
CA LYS A 7 26.23 -25.51 12.23
C LYS A 7 25.56 -24.38 11.46
N LEU A 8 25.72 -24.33 10.13
CA LEU A 8 25.05 -23.34 9.28
C LEU A 8 23.53 -23.58 9.20
N LEU A 9 23.09 -24.84 9.15
CA LEU A 9 21.68 -25.20 9.15
C LEU A 9 21.02 -24.97 10.53
N GLU A 10 21.73 -25.21 11.63
CA GLU A 10 21.29 -24.85 12.98
C GLU A 10 21.17 -23.34 13.14
N LYS A 11 22.19 -22.56 12.72
CA LYS A 11 22.11 -21.09 12.69
C LYS A 11 20.99 -20.56 11.79
N TRP A 12 20.69 -21.25 10.70
CA TRP A 12 19.60 -20.87 9.79
C TRP A 12 18.23 -21.17 10.40
N ASN A 13 18.07 -22.30 11.10
CA ASN A 13 16.84 -22.65 11.81
C ASN A 13 16.61 -21.76 13.04
N GLU A 14 17.66 -21.43 13.80
CA GLU A 14 17.60 -20.45 14.90
C GLU A 14 17.22 -19.05 14.38
N ASN A 15 17.78 -18.62 13.24
CA ASN A 15 17.37 -17.39 12.59
C ASN A 15 15.93 -17.44 12.02
N GLN A 16 15.40 -18.60 11.61
CA GLN A 16 14.02 -18.71 11.14
C GLN A 16 13.02 -18.56 12.30
N GLN A 17 13.38 -19.07 13.48
CA GLN A 17 12.56 -18.96 14.69
C GLN A 17 12.59 -17.53 15.26
N ASP A 18 13.76 -16.88 15.27
CA ASP A 18 13.93 -15.45 15.61
C ASP A 18 13.29 -14.52 14.56
N VAL A 19 13.26 -14.91 13.28
CA VAL A 19 12.49 -14.18 12.25
C VAL A 19 10.99 -14.31 12.47
N GLY A 20 10.48 -15.45 12.93
CA GLY A 20 9.07 -15.63 13.30
C GLY A 20 8.63 -14.71 14.45
N GLU A 21 9.40 -14.71 15.55
CA GLU A 21 9.13 -13.84 16.72
C GLU A 21 9.36 -12.36 16.41
N ARG A 22 10.38 -12.01 15.63
CA ARG A 22 10.56 -10.63 15.11
C ARG A 22 9.46 -10.24 14.11
N VAL A 23 8.86 -11.19 13.40
CA VAL A 23 7.75 -10.93 12.47
C VAL A 23 6.47 -10.64 13.25
N GLU A 24 6.18 -11.38 14.32
CA GLU A 24 5.06 -11.11 15.23
C GLU A 24 5.26 -9.82 16.04
N PHE A 25 6.46 -9.61 16.61
CA PHE A 25 6.80 -8.37 17.32
C PHE A 25 6.80 -7.15 16.39
N LYS A 26 7.29 -7.28 15.15
CA LYS A 26 7.19 -6.21 14.15
C LYS A 26 5.78 -6.05 13.57
N GLN A 27 4.94 -7.08 13.52
CA GLN A 27 3.52 -6.95 13.18
C GLN A 27 2.73 -6.20 14.27
N GLN A 28 3.10 -6.38 15.54
CA GLN A 28 2.57 -5.59 16.65
C GLN A 28 3.06 -4.12 16.60
N GLN A 29 4.33 -3.88 16.23
CA GLN A 29 4.83 -2.51 16.01
C GLN A 29 4.25 -1.83 14.75
N GLN A 30 3.89 -2.61 13.71
CA GLN A 30 3.20 -2.12 12.51
C GLN A 30 1.85 -1.49 12.78
N GLN A 31 1.23 -1.83 13.92
CA GLN A 31 -0.09 -1.37 14.33
C GLN A 31 -0.01 -0.41 15.52
N ARG A 32 1.13 0.27 15.69
CA ARG A 32 1.28 1.32 16.69
C ARG A 32 0.60 2.60 16.21
N PHE A 33 -0.03 3.33 17.13
CA PHE A 33 -0.38 4.73 16.92
C PHE A 33 0.91 5.55 16.77
N ARG A 34 1.13 6.09 15.58
CA ARG A 34 2.23 7.04 15.34
C ARG A 34 1.74 8.44 15.67
N ASP A 35 2.59 9.22 16.32
CA ASP A 35 2.35 10.65 16.47
C ASP A 35 3.25 11.38 15.47
N PHE A 36 2.66 11.88 14.40
CA PHE A 36 3.40 12.53 13.31
C PHE A 36 4.13 13.82 13.73
N LYS A 37 3.84 14.36 14.93
CA LYS A 37 4.50 15.55 15.48
C LYS A 37 5.72 15.22 16.33
N THR A 38 5.70 14.08 17.02
CA THR A 38 6.75 13.72 17.98
C THR A 38 7.68 12.63 17.47
N ASP A 39 7.20 11.73 16.63
CA ASP A 39 7.98 10.62 16.10
C ASP A 39 8.96 11.13 15.01
N PRO A 40 10.24 10.70 15.01
CA PRO A 40 11.21 11.09 13.98
C PRO A 40 10.76 10.68 12.58
N GLU A 41 10.85 11.60 11.61
CA GLU A 41 10.35 11.34 10.25
C GLU A 41 11.11 10.23 9.53
N ASP A 42 12.41 10.17 9.74
CA ASP A 42 13.30 9.16 9.19
C ASP A 42 12.95 7.76 9.71
N GLU A 43 12.61 7.62 10.99
CA GLU A 43 12.12 6.36 11.54
C GLU A 43 10.79 5.94 10.92
N ILE A 44 9.84 6.87 10.76
CA ILE A 44 8.54 6.60 10.12
C ILE A 44 8.75 6.09 8.70
N TYR A 45 9.53 6.81 7.88
CA TYR A 45 9.74 6.43 6.49
C TYR A 45 10.58 5.16 6.33
N ALA A 46 11.56 4.91 7.22
CA ALA A 46 12.33 3.67 7.23
C ALA A 46 11.45 2.46 7.53
N ASP A 47 10.56 2.56 8.52
CA ASP A 47 9.60 1.51 8.83
C ASP A 47 8.64 1.28 7.67
N GLN A 48 8.08 2.34 7.09
CA GLN A 48 7.21 2.24 5.93
C GLN A 48 7.93 1.59 4.73
N LEU A 49 9.20 1.92 4.48
CA LEU A 49 10.00 1.31 3.43
C LEU A 49 10.26 -0.19 3.68
N ALA A 50 10.51 -0.58 4.93
CA ALA A 50 10.66 -1.98 5.31
C ALA A 50 9.37 -2.77 5.06
N LEU A 51 8.19 -2.16 5.26
CA LEU A 51 6.89 -2.77 4.98
C LEU A 51 6.63 -2.94 3.49
N VAL A 52 6.87 -1.91 2.69
CA VAL A 52 6.76 -2.01 1.23
C VAL A 52 7.67 -3.11 0.70
N THR A 53 8.91 -3.19 1.21
CA THR A 53 9.84 -4.25 0.83
C THR A 53 9.33 -5.65 1.24
N ARG A 54 8.69 -5.77 2.42
CA ARG A 54 8.10 -7.03 2.87
C ARG A 54 6.88 -7.43 2.03
N MET A 55 6.03 -6.48 1.66
CA MET A 55 4.87 -6.70 0.79
C MET A 55 5.31 -7.32 -0.53
N ARG A 56 6.35 -6.78 -1.18
CA ARG A 56 6.95 -7.38 -2.38
C ARG A 56 7.30 -8.86 -2.19
N LEU A 57 7.99 -9.19 -1.10
CA LEU A 57 8.39 -10.57 -0.81
C LEU A 57 7.20 -11.50 -0.56
N GLN A 58 6.08 -10.97 -0.06
CA GLN A 58 4.84 -11.73 0.11
C GLN A 58 4.11 -11.92 -1.23
N THR A 59 4.07 -10.88 -2.06
CA THR A 59 3.49 -10.92 -3.41
C THR A 59 4.20 -11.96 -4.29
N GLN A 60 5.54 -12.06 -4.21
CA GLN A 60 6.32 -13.08 -4.94
C GLN A 60 6.02 -14.52 -4.49
N LYS A 61 5.53 -14.73 -3.27
CA LYS A 61 5.19 -16.07 -2.74
C LYS A 61 3.75 -16.49 -3.05
N GLN A 62 2.88 -15.58 -3.49
CA GLN A 62 1.48 -15.89 -3.78
C GLN A 62 1.31 -16.28 -5.26
N SER A 63 0.74 -17.46 -5.50
CA SER A 63 0.39 -17.94 -6.84
C SER A 63 -0.68 -17.05 -7.50
N PRO A 64 -0.74 -16.96 -8.85
CA PRO A 64 -1.52 -15.94 -9.58
C PRO A 64 -3.05 -16.12 -9.54
N GLY A 65 -3.57 -17.02 -8.72
CA GLY A 65 -4.96 -17.46 -8.75
C GLY A 65 -5.89 -16.59 -7.89
N ARG A 66 -5.97 -15.28 -8.13
CA ARG A 66 -7.01 -14.45 -7.50
C ARG A 66 -8.04 -13.99 -8.51
N THR A 67 -9.29 -14.35 -8.24
CA THR A 67 -10.47 -14.00 -9.03
C THR A 67 -10.60 -12.48 -9.12
N LEU A 68 -10.48 -11.95 -10.34
CA LEU A 68 -10.66 -10.53 -10.60
C LEU A 68 -12.15 -10.21 -10.69
N TYR A 69 -12.58 -9.23 -9.89
CA TYR A 69 -13.85 -8.58 -10.11
C TYR A 69 -13.65 -7.48 -11.15
N LEU A 70 -13.96 -7.82 -12.41
CA LEU A 70 -13.98 -6.86 -13.52
C LEU A 70 -15.31 -6.10 -13.47
N SER A 71 -15.29 -4.89 -12.92
CA SER A 71 -16.44 -3.98 -13.01
C SER A 71 -16.18 -2.92 -14.08
N SER A 72 -17.24 -2.47 -14.77
CA SER A 72 -17.17 -1.41 -15.79
C SER A 72 -16.93 -0.02 -15.21
N GLY A 73 -16.87 0.11 -13.87
CA GLY A 73 -16.61 1.36 -13.16
C GLY A 73 -15.15 1.51 -12.73
N LEU A 74 -14.69 2.77 -12.62
CA LEU A 74 -13.45 3.15 -11.93
C LEU A 74 -13.63 3.23 -10.41
N SER A 75 -14.85 3.01 -9.89
CA SER A 75 -15.05 2.78 -8.47
C SER A 75 -14.14 1.63 -8.07
N MET A 76 -13.24 1.86 -7.12
CA MET A 76 -12.16 0.94 -6.74
C MET A 76 -12.65 -0.42 -6.17
N GLY A 77 -13.83 -0.91 -6.51
CA GLY A 77 -14.53 -2.01 -5.85
C GLY A 77 -15.32 -1.54 -4.63
N ALA A 78 -15.98 -2.49 -3.97
CA ALA A 78 -16.57 -2.28 -2.64
C ALA A 78 -15.59 -2.79 -1.58
N GLU A 79 -15.38 -2.04 -0.51
CA GLU A 79 -14.58 -2.50 0.63
C GLU A 79 -15.30 -3.64 1.33
N ILE A 80 -14.59 -4.75 1.53
CA ILE A 80 -15.08 -5.92 2.24
C ILE A 80 -14.51 -5.87 3.66
N LEU A 81 -15.40 -5.78 4.64
CA LEU A 81 -15.06 -5.93 6.04
C LEU A 81 -14.70 -7.41 6.33
N LYS A 82 -13.50 -7.66 6.83
CA LYS A 82 -13.04 -8.98 7.24
C LYS A 82 -12.62 -8.97 8.69
N ARG A 83 -13.06 -9.98 9.45
CA ARG A 83 -12.57 -10.22 10.82
C ARG A 83 -11.12 -10.74 10.74
N ASP A 84 -10.23 -10.11 11.48
CA ASP A 84 -8.83 -10.50 11.57
C ASP A 84 -8.39 -10.39 13.04
N PRO A 85 -8.34 -11.50 13.79
CA PRO A 85 -7.96 -11.48 15.20
C PRO A 85 -6.47 -11.15 15.41
N SER A 86 -5.66 -11.12 14.35
CA SER A 86 -4.25 -10.74 14.44
C SER A 86 -4.02 -9.23 14.48
N VAL A 87 -5.05 -8.42 14.23
CA VAL A 87 -4.97 -6.95 14.29
C VAL A 87 -5.69 -6.40 15.52
N LYS A 88 -5.18 -5.31 16.10
CA LYS A 88 -5.73 -4.71 17.33
C LYS A 88 -7.21 -4.35 17.23
N ALA A 89 -7.66 -3.87 16.07
CA ALA A 89 -9.07 -3.56 15.83
C ALA A 89 -9.97 -4.80 15.67
N GLY A 90 -9.40 -6.00 15.52
CA GLY A 90 -10.14 -7.24 15.29
C GLY A 90 -10.76 -7.37 13.89
N PHE A 91 -10.62 -6.35 13.04
CA PHE A 91 -11.09 -6.35 11.65
C PHE A 91 -10.20 -5.51 10.74
N ILE A 92 -10.33 -5.77 9.44
CA ILE A 92 -9.67 -5.05 8.35
C ILE A 92 -10.69 -4.75 7.26
N LEU A 93 -10.44 -3.70 6.49
CA LEU A 93 -11.16 -3.41 5.25
C LEU A 93 -10.26 -3.81 4.09
N GLU A 94 -10.69 -4.79 3.31
CA GLU A 94 -9.99 -5.21 2.10
C GLU A 94 -10.72 -4.78 0.85
N LEU A 95 -9.98 -4.28 -0.12
CA LEU A 95 -10.49 -3.87 -1.40
C LEU A 95 -9.66 -4.54 -2.49
N GLN A 96 -10.32 -5.24 -3.39
CA GLN A 96 -9.69 -5.82 -4.56
C GLN A 96 -10.51 -5.49 -5.79
N TYR A 97 -9.84 -5.07 -6.86
CA TYR A 97 -10.51 -4.78 -8.11
C TYR A 97 -9.61 -5.08 -9.30
N GLY A 98 -10.24 -5.39 -10.43
CA GLY A 98 -9.59 -5.48 -11.72
C GLY A 98 -10.33 -4.63 -12.74
N THR A 99 -9.61 -3.96 -13.62
CA THR A 99 -10.23 -3.28 -14.77
C THR A 99 -9.26 -3.22 -15.95
N MET A 100 -9.77 -2.81 -17.11
CA MET A 100 -8.96 -2.58 -18.30
C MET A 100 -8.98 -1.10 -18.65
N LEU A 101 -7.79 -0.55 -18.85
CA LEU A 101 -7.58 0.83 -19.25
C LEU A 101 -7.32 0.89 -20.76
N PRO A 102 -7.93 1.85 -21.48
CA PRO A 102 -7.71 2.04 -22.91
C PRO A 102 -6.40 2.81 -23.20
N PHE A 103 -5.34 2.53 -22.45
CA PHE A 103 -4.04 3.18 -22.54
C PHE A 103 -2.92 2.14 -22.50
N GLY A 104 -1.81 2.42 -23.20
CA GLY A 104 -0.61 1.60 -23.15
C GLY A 104 0.03 1.59 -21.76
N LEU A 105 0.81 0.54 -21.49
CA LEU A 105 1.34 0.24 -20.15
C LEU A 105 2.12 1.41 -19.54
N GLU A 106 3.02 2.03 -20.30
CA GLU A 106 3.83 3.15 -19.80
C GLU A 106 2.99 4.39 -19.47
N VAL A 107 1.97 4.68 -20.29
CA VAL A 107 1.06 5.82 -20.04
C VAL A 107 0.26 5.57 -18.76
N ALA A 108 -0.30 4.37 -18.62
CA ALA A 108 -1.04 3.99 -17.41
C ALA A 108 -0.13 4.03 -16.17
N ALA A 109 1.04 3.40 -16.24
CA ALA A 109 2.00 3.35 -15.13
C ALA A 109 2.49 4.73 -14.73
N HIS A 110 2.77 5.60 -15.70
CA HIS A 110 3.14 6.98 -15.42
C HIS A 110 2.00 7.71 -14.71
N ALA A 111 0.74 7.60 -15.16
CA ALA A 111 -0.40 8.24 -14.51
C ALA A 111 -0.60 7.77 -13.06
N PHE A 112 -0.51 6.46 -12.79
CA PHE A 112 -0.62 5.93 -11.43
C PHE A 112 0.57 6.29 -10.55
N TRP A 113 1.79 6.29 -11.09
CA TRP A 113 2.95 6.73 -10.31
C TRP A 113 2.88 8.21 -9.98
N TRP A 114 2.38 9.00 -10.93
CA TRP A 114 2.19 10.44 -10.76
C TRP A 114 1.18 10.78 -9.66
N PHE A 115 0.17 9.94 -9.43
CA PHE A 115 -0.73 10.08 -8.28
C PHE A 115 0.03 10.13 -6.94
N PHE A 116 1.10 9.35 -6.78
CA PHE A 116 1.94 9.38 -5.58
C PHE A 116 2.98 10.51 -5.57
N GLY A 117 3.34 11.07 -6.72
CA GLY A 117 4.27 12.21 -6.81
C GLY A 117 3.62 13.57 -6.59
N CYS A 118 2.29 13.65 -6.61
CA CYS A 118 1.56 14.88 -6.30
C CYS A 118 1.27 14.93 -4.80
N GLY A 119 1.69 16.00 -4.11
CA GLY A 119 1.18 16.28 -2.76
C GLY A 119 -0.35 16.40 -2.78
N TYR A 120 -1.03 15.76 -1.83
CA TYR A 120 -2.48 15.89 -1.72
C TYR A 120 -2.86 17.27 -1.15
N GLY A 121 -3.85 17.93 -1.78
CA GLY A 121 -4.37 19.24 -1.36
C GLY A 121 -4.58 20.22 -2.53
N MET A 122 -5.35 21.30 -2.30
CA MET A 122 -5.62 22.38 -3.30
C MET A 122 -4.35 23.09 -3.79
N GLN A 123 -3.22 22.94 -3.09
CA GLN A 123 -1.92 23.45 -3.54
C GLN A 123 -1.19 22.39 -4.36
N ARG A 124 -1.51 22.33 -5.66
CA ARG A 124 -0.83 21.57 -6.72
C ARG A 124 0.67 21.90 -6.91
N MET A 125 1.32 22.56 -5.95
CA MET A 125 2.52 23.36 -6.17
C MET A 125 3.84 22.72 -5.69
N ASP A 126 3.84 21.76 -4.76
CA ASP A 126 5.09 21.05 -4.40
C ASP A 126 5.27 19.79 -5.25
N ARG A 127 5.43 20.04 -6.55
CA ARG A 127 5.85 19.05 -7.55
C ARG A 127 7.36 18.89 -7.44
N ASN A 128 7.84 17.70 -7.11
CA ASN A 128 9.25 17.38 -7.27
C ASN A 128 9.36 16.31 -8.37
N GLU A 129 9.72 16.73 -9.58
CA GLU A 129 9.97 15.79 -10.69
C GLU A 129 11.11 14.81 -10.34
N GLY A 130 12.03 15.19 -9.46
CA GLY A 130 13.09 14.32 -8.96
C GLY A 130 12.56 13.06 -8.27
N ASP A 131 11.45 13.16 -7.54
CA ASP A 131 10.86 12.03 -6.81
C ASP A 131 10.25 10.98 -7.74
N LEU A 132 9.83 11.39 -8.94
CA LEU A 132 9.29 10.48 -9.94
C LEU A 132 10.40 9.63 -10.59
N SER A 133 11.66 10.07 -10.51
CA SER A 133 12.80 9.42 -11.18
C SER A 133 13.40 8.25 -10.40
N THR A 134 13.26 8.21 -9.07
CA THR A 134 13.95 7.26 -8.18
C THR A 134 13.17 5.97 -7.91
N GLY A 135 11.95 5.85 -8.44
CA GLY A 135 11.06 4.70 -8.21
C GLY A 135 10.65 4.51 -6.74
N THR A 136 10.95 5.47 -5.86
CA THR A 136 10.59 5.46 -4.43
C THR A 136 10.19 6.86 -4.01
N ILE A 137 9.04 7.00 -3.36
CA ILE A 137 8.50 8.27 -2.86
C ILE A 137 8.18 8.10 -1.38
N ALA A 138 8.58 9.05 -0.55
CA ALA A 138 8.22 9.11 0.87
C ALA A 138 7.77 10.54 1.19
N ARG A 139 6.51 10.72 1.61
CA ARG A 139 5.88 12.05 1.71
C ARG A 139 4.82 12.13 2.80
N GLU A 140 4.62 13.35 3.30
CA GLU A 140 3.42 13.74 4.04
C GLU A 140 2.27 14.04 3.06
N PHE A 141 1.03 13.83 3.50
CA PHE A 141 -0.18 14.19 2.77
C PHE A 141 -1.22 14.84 3.67
N LYS A 142 -2.04 15.72 3.08
CA LYS A 142 -3.29 16.20 3.66
C LYS A 142 -4.38 16.16 2.60
N ILE A 143 -5.31 15.24 2.76
CA ILE A 143 -6.43 15.05 1.85
C ILE A 143 -7.66 15.70 2.47
N GLN A 144 -8.27 16.62 1.75
CA GLN A 144 -9.65 17.01 1.99
C GLN A 144 -10.50 16.54 0.81
N THR A 145 -11.44 15.63 1.06
CA THR A 145 -12.42 15.21 0.06
C THR A 145 -13.74 15.88 0.39
N ASN A 146 -14.33 16.55 -0.61
CA ASN A 146 -15.73 16.99 -0.55
C ASN A 146 -16.44 16.27 -1.70
N PHE A 147 -17.33 15.35 -1.38
CA PHE A 147 -18.14 14.64 -2.36
C PHE A 147 -19.60 14.66 -1.91
N GLU A 148 -20.45 15.37 -2.66
CA GLU A 148 -21.83 15.65 -2.25
C GLU A 148 -21.86 16.26 -0.84
N ASP A 149 -22.64 15.68 0.08
CA ASP A 149 -22.73 16.09 1.49
C ASP A 149 -21.64 15.47 2.37
N PHE A 150 -20.74 14.67 1.78
CA PHE A 150 -19.66 13.99 2.48
C PHE A 150 -18.38 14.81 2.47
N ARG A 151 -17.92 15.23 3.64
CA ARG A 151 -16.64 15.93 3.82
C ARG A 151 -15.71 15.11 4.68
N THR A 152 -14.51 14.84 4.21
CA THR A 152 -13.46 14.21 5.01
C THR A 152 -12.17 14.97 4.99
N LYS A 153 -11.45 14.95 6.11
CA LYS A 153 -10.07 15.40 6.24
C LYS A 153 -9.23 14.29 6.83
N VAL A 154 -8.14 13.98 6.15
CA VAL A 154 -7.17 12.96 6.57
C VAL A 154 -5.76 13.51 6.34
N GLY A 155 -4.92 13.43 7.35
CA GLY A 155 -3.51 13.82 7.28
C GLY A 155 -2.61 12.65 7.64
N GLY A 156 -1.44 12.54 7.02
CA GLY A 156 -0.55 11.41 7.34
C GLY A 156 0.73 11.39 6.52
N LYS A 157 1.42 10.24 6.56
CA LYS A 157 2.67 9.99 5.84
C LYS A 157 2.60 8.66 5.11
N TYR A 158 3.20 8.57 3.93
CA TYR A 158 3.29 7.32 3.16
C TYR A 158 4.65 7.16 2.48
N THR A 159 5.00 5.90 2.23
CA THR A 159 6.09 5.50 1.35
C THR A 159 5.53 4.61 0.25
N ALA A 160 5.88 4.92 -1.00
CA ALA A 160 5.51 4.17 -2.19
C ALA A 160 6.76 3.76 -2.97
N ARG A 161 6.70 2.61 -3.65
CA ARG A 161 7.72 2.15 -4.60
C ARG A 161 7.07 1.71 -5.90
N ARG A 162 7.77 1.98 -7.00
CA ARG A 162 7.48 1.48 -8.34
C ARG A 162 8.66 0.63 -8.82
N TYR A 163 8.35 -0.51 -9.42
CA TYR A 163 9.35 -1.37 -10.08
C TYR A 163 8.70 -2.21 -11.18
N MET A 164 9.55 -2.77 -12.05
CA MET A 164 9.14 -3.70 -13.10
C MET A 164 9.47 -5.13 -12.66
N GLU A 165 8.54 -6.05 -12.86
CA GLU A 165 8.73 -7.50 -12.63
C GLU A 165 9.27 -8.19 -13.89
N GLU A 166 9.77 -9.42 -13.71
CA GLU A 166 10.35 -10.22 -14.81
C GLU A 166 9.36 -10.49 -15.96
N ASP A 167 8.06 -10.56 -15.65
CA ASP A 167 6.98 -10.74 -16.63
C ASP A 167 6.64 -9.46 -17.43
N GLY A 168 7.37 -8.37 -17.20
CA GLY A 168 7.14 -7.06 -17.82
C GLY A 168 6.00 -6.27 -17.18
N SER A 169 5.38 -6.76 -16.10
CA SER A 169 4.38 -5.99 -15.35
C SER A 169 5.05 -4.88 -14.56
N ILE A 170 4.34 -3.76 -14.39
CA ILE A 170 4.74 -2.68 -13.49
C ILE A 170 3.95 -2.81 -12.20
N ILE A 171 4.67 -2.82 -11.07
CA ILE A 171 4.10 -2.87 -9.73
C ILE A 171 4.32 -1.53 -9.05
N ILE A 172 3.25 -1.03 -8.41
CA ILE A 172 3.29 0.13 -7.51
C ILE A 172 2.75 -0.32 -6.16
N GLU A 173 3.60 -0.31 -5.14
CA GLU A 173 3.26 -0.71 -3.78
C GLU A 173 3.47 0.45 -2.82
N TRP A 174 2.59 0.59 -1.84
CA TRP A 174 2.75 1.62 -0.83
C TRP A 174 2.18 1.19 0.51
N THR A 175 2.71 1.82 1.55
CA THR A 175 2.12 1.81 2.88
C THR A 175 2.02 3.24 3.34
N GLY A 176 0.96 3.56 4.07
CA GLY A 176 0.78 4.86 4.67
C GLY A 176 0.03 4.74 5.98
N SER A 177 0.22 5.74 6.80
CA SER A 177 -0.51 5.89 8.06
C SER A 177 -1.05 7.30 8.14
N GLY A 178 -2.24 7.48 8.69
CA GLY A 178 -2.85 8.81 8.78
C GLY A 178 -3.96 8.91 9.82
N ASP A 179 -4.17 10.11 10.32
CA ASP A 179 -5.24 10.43 11.25
C ASP A 179 -6.47 10.88 10.48
N VAL A 180 -7.63 10.34 10.84
CA VAL A 180 -8.92 10.89 10.43
C VAL A 180 -9.14 12.12 11.29
N GLU A 181 -9.15 13.31 10.69
CA GLU A 181 -9.30 14.58 11.41
C GLU A 181 -10.77 14.99 11.51
N GLU A 182 -11.53 14.79 10.43
CA GLU A 182 -12.92 15.24 10.33
C GLU A 182 -13.69 14.34 9.34
N VAL A 183 -14.92 13.96 9.71
CA VAL A 183 -15.92 13.36 8.81
C VAL A 183 -17.25 14.08 9.03
N ASN A 184 -17.81 14.70 7.99
CA ASN A 184 -19.09 15.41 8.01
C ASN A 184 -19.23 16.43 9.16
N GLY A 185 -18.14 17.17 9.43
CA GLY A 185 -18.09 18.16 10.51
C GLY A 185 -17.82 17.56 11.91
N VAL A 186 -17.85 16.24 12.06
CA VAL A 186 -17.46 15.55 13.31
C VAL A 186 -15.95 15.40 13.31
N LYS A 187 -15.29 15.90 14.36
CA LYS A 187 -13.84 15.77 14.53
C LYS A 187 -13.50 14.47 15.21
N PHE A 188 -12.44 13.83 14.73
CA PHE A 188 -11.88 12.61 15.29
C PHE A 188 -10.47 12.94 15.79
N ASN A 189 -10.18 12.65 17.06
CA ASN A 189 -8.85 12.88 17.65
C ASN A 189 -8.08 11.59 17.91
N ASP A 190 -8.77 10.45 17.77
CA ASP A 190 -8.33 9.15 18.28
C ASP A 190 -8.54 8.02 17.25
N THR A 191 -8.66 8.35 15.96
CA THR A 191 -8.82 7.38 14.87
C THR A 191 -7.66 7.49 13.89
N HIS A 192 -6.87 6.42 13.83
CA HIS A 192 -5.71 6.31 12.96
C HIS A 192 -5.91 5.16 11.98
N LEU A 193 -5.48 5.35 10.74
CA LEU A 193 -5.61 4.37 9.68
C LEU A 193 -4.23 3.97 9.21
N HIS A 194 -3.96 2.67 9.20
CA HIS A 194 -2.85 2.10 8.43
C HIS A 194 -3.40 1.56 7.13
N LYS A 195 -2.86 2.02 6.01
CA LYS A 195 -3.28 1.60 4.67
C LYS A 195 -2.10 1.02 3.92
N GLN A 196 -2.32 -0.15 3.35
CA GLN A 196 -1.41 -0.82 2.43
C GLN A 196 -2.11 -0.92 1.07
N GLY A 197 -1.34 -0.78 0.01
CA GLY A 197 -1.86 -0.93 -1.34
C GLY A 197 -0.83 -1.48 -2.31
N CYS A 198 -1.33 -2.21 -3.28
CA CYS A 198 -0.59 -2.74 -4.41
C CYS A 198 -1.43 -2.53 -5.67
N ILE A 199 -0.78 -1.99 -6.70
CA ILE A 199 -1.31 -1.84 -8.05
C ILE A 199 -0.38 -2.63 -8.97
N LYS A 200 -0.93 -3.61 -9.67
CA LYS A 200 -0.27 -4.34 -10.76
C LYS A 200 -0.84 -3.87 -12.09
N LEU A 201 0.05 -3.48 -13.00
CA LEU A 201 -0.26 -3.04 -14.35
C LEU A 201 0.43 -3.98 -15.33
N ARG A 202 -0.31 -4.51 -16.30
CA ARG A 202 0.23 -5.39 -17.33
C ARG A 202 -0.40 -5.13 -18.68
N SER A 203 0.39 -5.22 -19.75
CA SER A 203 -0.12 -5.11 -21.12
C SER A 203 -1.14 -6.21 -21.41
N VAL A 204 -2.21 -5.87 -22.13
CA VAL A 204 -3.14 -6.89 -22.65
C VAL A 204 -2.40 -7.72 -23.71
N PRO A 205 -2.31 -9.06 -23.58
CA PRO A 205 -1.71 -9.90 -24.61
C PRO A 205 -2.50 -9.77 -25.91
N ARG A 206 -1.82 -9.45 -27.02
CA ARG A 206 -2.43 -9.49 -28.35
C ARG A 206 -2.02 -10.76 -29.08
N GLN A 207 -2.93 -11.30 -29.87
CA GLN A 207 -2.60 -12.34 -30.84
C GLN A 207 -2.10 -11.69 -32.13
N GLY A 208 -0.92 -12.11 -32.60
CA GLY A 208 -0.32 -11.67 -33.87
C GLY A 208 1.01 -10.91 -33.69
N PRO A 209 1.99 -11.10 -34.59
CA PRO A 209 3.30 -10.47 -34.49
C PRO A 209 3.24 -8.95 -34.75
N GLY A 210 3.98 -8.17 -33.94
CA GLY A 210 4.32 -6.78 -34.24
C GLY A 210 3.30 -5.70 -33.80
N GLN A 211 2.23 -6.05 -33.08
CA GLN A 211 1.32 -5.04 -32.53
C GLN A 211 1.64 -4.72 -31.08
N GLU A 212 2.05 -3.48 -30.81
CA GLU A 212 2.13 -2.95 -29.45
C GLU A 212 0.73 -2.93 -28.82
N SER A 213 0.65 -3.32 -27.54
CA SER A 213 -0.61 -3.31 -26.81
C SER A 213 -0.99 -1.88 -26.45
N THR A 214 -2.16 -1.44 -26.89
CA THR A 214 -2.71 -0.11 -26.57
C THR A 214 -3.55 -0.11 -25.30
N SER A 215 -3.62 -1.24 -24.58
CA SER A 215 -4.49 -1.42 -23.43
C SER A 215 -3.75 -2.08 -22.28
N THR A 216 -4.12 -1.71 -21.06
CA THR A 216 -3.48 -2.16 -19.83
C THR A 216 -4.51 -2.80 -18.92
N ILE A 217 -4.20 -3.96 -18.35
CA ILE A 217 -4.95 -4.54 -17.25
C ILE A 217 -4.41 -3.95 -15.96
N LEU A 218 -5.31 -3.40 -15.16
CA LEU A 218 -5.07 -2.85 -13.84
C LEU A 218 -5.68 -3.80 -12.80
N GLU A 219 -4.87 -4.23 -11.85
CA GLU A 219 -5.27 -5.04 -10.71
C GLU A 219 -4.85 -4.29 -9.44
N GLY A 220 -5.82 -4.00 -8.56
CA GLY A 220 -5.60 -3.29 -7.32
C GLY A 220 -5.94 -4.15 -6.11
N SER A 221 -5.10 -4.11 -5.08
CA SER A 221 -5.34 -4.72 -3.77
C SER A 221 -4.99 -3.75 -2.67
N PHE A 222 -5.93 -3.47 -1.77
CA PHE A 222 -5.77 -2.51 -0.68
C PHE A 222 -6.24 -3.15 0.62
N LYS A 223 -5.55 -2.81 1.69
CA LYS A 223 -5.88 -3.22 3.05
C LYS A 223 -5.83 -1.99 3.94
N THR A 224 -6.92 -1.71 4.65
CA THR A 224 -6.98 -0.66 5.67
C THR A 224 -7.19 -1.31 7.03
N ILE A 225 -6.34 -0.96 7.99
CA ILE A 225 -6.42 -1.38 9.38
C ILE A 225 -6.72 -0.13 10.19
N PRO A 226 -7.95 0.04 10.72
CA PRO A 226 -8.23 1.12 11.63
C PRO A 226 -7.62 0.83 13.00
N LEU A 227 -7.25 1.88 13.70
CA LEU A 227 -6.80 1.86 15.08
C LEU A 227 -7.56 2.95 15.82
N PHE A 228 -8.11 2.58 16.97
CA PHE A 228 -8.82 3.47 17.87
C PHE A 228 -8.03 3.58 19.18
N ARG A 229 -7.89 4.78 19.74
CA ARG A 229 -7.40 4.91 21.12
C ARG A 229 -8.50 4.53 22.10
N GLU A 230 -8.11 4.09 23.29
CA GLU A 230 -9.01 3.59 24.34
C GLU A 230 -10.04 4.62 24.84
N SER A 231 -9.85 5.90 24.51
CA SER A 231 -10.77 7.01 24.78
C SER A 231 -11.98 7.08 23.85
N VAL A 232 -12.02 6.29 22.77
CA VAL A 232 -13.18 6.20 21.87
C VAL A 232 -14.23 5.32 22.53
N VAL A 233 -15.30 5.94 23.05
CA VAL A 233 -16.47 5.26 23.60
C VAL A 233 -17.60 5.31 22.57
N ASP A 234 -18.32 4.20 22.40
CA ASP A 234 -19.50 4.07 21.52
C ASP A 234 -20.63 5.06 21.90
#